data_AF-A0A259LME7-F1
#
_entry.id   AF-A0A259LME7-F1
#
_cell.length_a   1.000
_cell.length_b   1.000
_cell.length_c   1.000
_cell.angle_alpha   90.00
_cell.angle_beta   90.00
_cell.angle_gamma   90.00
#
_symmetry.space_group_name_H-M   'P 1'
#
loop_
_entity.id
_entity.type
_entity.pdbx_description
1 polymer ?
#
loop_
_entity_poly.entity_id
_entity_poly.type
_entity_poly.pdbx_seq_one_letter_code
_entity_poly.pdbx_strand_id
1 'polypeptide(L)'
;MTRLVASVLVFLGLVAQPVMAEPRARDDVLASASILAAQEPLDACGGRNLLDKIVPDGPFLEACKFHDACYRSGALDQGRCDADFLTDMQTTCDAEYPASKTGAQNATCRVAAATYFKAVNSRFGALLYPGGQTDGQLGTVTQRVTSNGGTPHLEACSEVTNTANRKLRYYLTLHDAKGQWIATAPALKSAALQPNETRTLCAGTHLSWFRSAENIGAAYALTLKADDPASLNPFGDLVSLDRMDCQIASGVCQRVAP
;
A
#
# COMPACT_ATOMS: atom_id res chain seq x y z
N MET A 1 -50.95 31.74 40.51
CA MET A 1 -50.58 30.32 40.35
C MET A 1 -49.52 30.23 39.27
N THR A 2 -48.24 30.23 39.67
CA THR A 2 -47.08 30.26 38.78
C THR A 2 -46.24 29.02 39.06
N ARG A 3 -46.12 28.11 38.10
CA ARG A 3 -45.24 26.94 38.18
C ARG A 3 -44.02 27.19 37.31
N LEU A 4 -42.86 27.31 37.95
CA LEU A 4 -41.54 27.16 37.34
C LEU A 4 -41.22 25.65 37.26
N VAL A 5 -40.89 25.17 36.07
CA VAL A 5 -40.31 23.84 35.87
C VAL A 5 -38.88 24.05 35.40
N ALA A 6 -37.92 23.64 36.23
CA ALA A 6 -36.51 23.62 35.89
C ALA A 6 -36.17 22.28 35.21
N SER A 7 -35.73 22.35 33.95
CA SER A 7 -35.21 21.19 33.22
C SER A 7 -33.70 21.12 33.42
N VAL A 8 -33.22 20.08 34.12
CA VAL A 8 -31.80 19.73 34.23
C VAL A 8 -31.42 18.89 33.00
N LEU A 9 -30.61 19.45 32.12
CA LEU A 9 -29.98 18.72 31.02
C LEU A 9 -28.69 18.06 31.53
N VAL A 10 -28.71 16.73 31.62
CA VAL A 10 -27.52 15.91 31.88
C VAL A 10 -26.80 15.69 30.55
N PHE A 11 -25.69 16.40 30.33
CA PHE A 11 -24.76 16.10 29.25
C PHE A 11 -23.85 14.93 29.67
N LEU A 12 -24.16 13.73 29.18
CA LEU A 12 -23.23 12.60 29.19
C LEU A 12 -22.12 12.88 28.16
N GLY A 13 -20.96 13.33 28.65
CA GLY A 13 -19.75 13.47 27.85
C GLY A 13 -19.22 12.10 27.42
N LEU A 14 -19.34 11.78 26.14
CA LEU A 14 -18.56 10.75 25.48
C LEU A 14 -17.11 11.26 25.36
N VAL A 15 -16.28 10.92 26.35
CA VAL A 15 -14.84 11.11 26.26
C VAL A 15 -14.33 10.04 25.29
N ALA A 16 -14.07 10.43 24.04
CA ALA A 16 -13.33 9.57 23.12
C ALA A 16 -11.98 9.25 23.76
N GLN A 17 -11.71 7.97 24.03
CA GLN A 17 -10.40 7.57 24.52
C GLN A 17 -9.35 7.95 23.47
N PRO A 18 -8.19 8.49 23.88
CA PRO A 18 -7.10 8.72 22.95
C PRO A 18 -6.71 7.36 22.37
N VAL A 19 -6.88 7.20 21.06
CA VAL A 19 -6.27 6.10 20.33
C VAL A 19 -4.78 6.28 20.53
N MET A 20 -4.18 5.48 21.41
CA MET A 20 -2.73 5.46 21.60
C MET A 20 -2.11 5.17 20.24
N ALA A 21 -1.28 6.10 19.74
CA ALA A 21 -0.51 5.85 18.53
C ALA A 21 0.26 4.54 18.73
N GLU A 22 0.21 3.65 17.74
CA GLU A 22 1.03 2.44 17.79
C GLU A 22 2.49 2.83 18.04
N PRO A 23 3.19 2.15 18.97
CA PRO A 23 4.60 2.44 19.23
C PRO A 23 5.39 2.31 17.93
N ARG A 24 6.38 3.19 17.70
CA ARG A 24 7.19 3.14 16.47
C ARG A 24 8.04 1.88 16.48
N ALA A 25 8.38 1.33 15.31
CA ALA A 25 9.15 0.08 15.30
C ALA A 25 10.58 0.32 15.77
N ARG A 26 11.11 1.52 15.56
CA ARG A 26 12.38 1.96 16.16
C ARG A 26 12.39 2.00 17.69
N ASP A 27 11.24 1.93 18.35
CA ASP A 27 11.16 1.85 19.80
C ASP A 27 11.34 0.39 20.30
N ASP A 28 11.35 -0.60 19.40
CA ASP A 28 11.81 -1.97 19.67
C ASP A 28 13.34 -2.01 19.76
N VAL A 29 13.87 -2.57 20.85
CA VAL A 29 15.31 -2.54 21.16
C VAL A 29 16.13 -3.33 20.14
N LEU A 30 15.62 -4.46 19.65
CA LEU A 30 16.36 -5.33 18.73
C LEU A 30 16.38 -4.75 17.32
N ALA A 31 15.24 -4.23 16.87
CA ALA A 31 15.16 -3.51 15.60
C ALA A 31 16.07 -2.26 15.65
N SER A 32 15.97 -1.45 16.70
CA SER A 32 16.76 -0.23 16.87
C SER A 32 18.27 -0.51 16.87
N ALA A 33 18.73 -1.53 17.60
CA ALA A 33 20.14 -1.91 17.62
C ALA A 33 20.66 -2.33 16.23
N SER A 34 19.86 -3.10 15.49
CA SER A 34 20.21 -3.55 14.13
C SER A 34 20.28 -2.37 13.15
N ILE A 35 19.34 -1.42 13.27
CA ILE A 35 19.31 -0.21 12.45
C ILE A 35 20.52 0.67 12.75
N LEU A 36 20.80 0.95 14.01
CA LEU A 36 21.95 1.78 14.39
C LEU A 36 23.28 1.16 13.96
N ALA A 37 23.41 -0.17 14.01
CA ALA A 37 24.59 -0.88 13.52
C ALA A 37 24.79 -0.77 12.00
N ALA A 38 23.74 -0.46 11.25
CA ALA A 38 23.77 -0.30 9.80
C ALA A 38 24.00 1.15 9.33
N GLN A 39 24.21 2.11 10.23
CA GLN A 39 24.48 3.51 9.88
C GLN A 39 25.83 3.68 9.14
N GLU A 40 25.84 4.53 8.13
CA GLU A 40 27.03 4.83 7.32
C GLU A 40 27.31 6.35 7.24
N PRO A 41 28.58 6.76 7.00
CA PRO A 41 28.92 8.18 6.90
C PRO A 41 28.24 8.95 5.76
N LEU A 42 27.77 8.25 4.72
CA LEU A 42 27.12 8.84 3.54
C LEU A 42 25.60 9.03 3.71
N ASP A 43 25.05 8.63 4.85
CA ASP A 43 23.62 8.70 5.15
C ASP A 43 23.12 10.14 5.17
N ALA A 44 22.14 10.44 4.31
CA ALA A 44 21.68 11.80 4.05
C ALA A 44 20.29 11.80 3.40
N CYS A 45 19.63 12.96 3.32
CA CYS A 45 18.31 13.10 2.69
C CYS A 45 18.31 12.99 1.14
N GLY A 46 19.23 12.20 0.59
CA GLY A 46 19.53 12.13 -0.83
C GLY A 46 21.03 12.06 -1.08
N GLY A 47 21.41 11.31 -2.12
CA GLY A 47 22.78 11.23 -2.61
C GLY A 47 23.00 12.11 -3.85
N ARG A 48 23.85 13.13 -3.70
CA ARG A 48 24.68 13.78 -4.75
C ARG A 48 23.94 14.63 -5.80
N ASN A 49 23.70 15.92 -5.52
CA ASN A 49 23.48 17.04 -6.48
C ASN A 49 22.26 16.95 -7.45
N LEU A 50 21.69 15.76 -7.67
CA LEU A 50 20.65 15.51 -8.68
C LEU A 50 19.24 15.60 -8.09
N LEU A 51 19.05 15.13 -6.86
CA LEU A 51 17.75 15.09 -6.18
C LEU A 51 17.56 16.21 -5.14
N ASP A 52 18.66 16.84 -4.71
CA ASP A 52 18.65 18.01 -3.80
C ASP A 52 17.84 19.19 -4.35
N LYS A 53 17.64 19.24 -5.68
CA LYS A 53 16.80 20.25 -6.35
C LYS A 53 15.31 19.93 -6.33
N ILE A 54 14.94 18.68 -6.06
CA ILE A 54 13.57 18.18 -6.20
C ILE A 54 12.84 18.20 -4.86
N VAL A 55 13.55 17.96 -3.76
CA VAL A 55 12.96 17.94 -2.42
C VAL A 55 13.45 19.14 -1.62
N PRO A 56 12.56 19.97 -1.04
CA PRO A 56 12.96 21.16 -0.30
C PRO A 56 13.96 20.85 0.82
N ASP A 57 14.94 21.73 1.01
CA ASP A 57 15.80 21.71 2.19
C ASP A 57 14.94 21.79 3.45
N GLY A 58 15.19 20.87 4.40
CA GLY A 58 14.51 20.81 5.67
C GLY A 58 15.42 20.27 6.78
N PRO A 59 15.03 20.40 8.06
CA PRO A 59 15.85 19.97 9.20
C PRO A 59 15.84 18.44 9.38
N PHE A 60 15.90 17.65 8.30
CA PHE A 60 15.60 16.21 8.32
C PHE A 60 16.82 15.30 8.33
N LEU A 61 18.04 15.84 8.40
CA LEU A 61 19.27 15.06 8.26
C LEU A 61 19.30 13.80 9.14
N GLU A 62 18.98 13.92 10.43
CA GLU A 62 19.00 12.77 11.35
C GLU A 62 17.88 11.76 11.06
N ALA A 63 16.71 12.22 10.60
CA ALA A 63 15.62 11.32 10.18
C ALA A 63 16.03 10.53 8.93
N CYS A 64 16.71 11.18 7.98
CA CYS A 64 17.21 10.52 6.77
C CYS A 64 18.31 9.50 7.11
N LYS A 65 19.21 9.83 8.04
CA LYS A 65 20.21 8.86 8.49
C LYS A 65 19.61 7.61 9.09
N PHE A 66 18.57 7.78 9.90
CA PHE A 66 17.88 6.64 10.47
C PHE A 66 17.14 5.82 9.40
N HIS A 67 16.51 6.48 8.42
CA HIS A 67 15.80 5.82 7.32
C HIS A 67 16.73 4.99 6.43
N ASP A 68 17.87 5.57 6.01
CA ASP A 68 18.88 4.88 5.21
C ASP A 68 19.42 3.64 5.93
N ALA A 69 19.71 3.79 7.22
CA ALA A 69 20.16 2.68 8.07
C ALA A 69 19.07 1.61 8.25
N CYS A 70 17.80 2.01 8.35
CA CYS A 70 16.67 1.10 8.41
C CYS A 70 16.60 0.24 7.15
N TYR A 71 16.66 0.87 5.99
CA TYR A 71 16.70 0.19 4.69
C TYR A 71 17.85 -0.81 4.58
N ARG A 72 19.08 -0.40 4.95
CA ARG A 72 20.24 -1.28 4.86
C ARG A 72 20.19 -2.45 5.84
N SER A 73 19.64 -2.25 7.03
CA SER A 73 19.59 -3.29 8.07
C SER A 73 18.74 -4.50 7.65
N GLY A 74 17.71 -4.28 6.82
CA GLY A 74 16.71 -5.29 6.49
C GLY A 74 15.90 -5.79 7.70
N ALA A 75 15.98 -5.11 8.85
CA ALA A 75 15.34 -5.52 10.09
C ALA A 75 13.81 -5.29 10.08
N LEU A 76 13.35 -4.32 9.29
CA LEU A 76 11.96 -3.94 9.13
C LEU A 76 11.63 -3.91 7.65
N ASP A 77 10.36 -4.09 7.29
CA ASP A 77 9.91 -3.89 5.90
C ASP A 77 9.93 -2.41 5.49
N GLN A 78 9.89 -2.17 4.17
CA GLN A 78 9.93 -0.82 3.61
C GLN A 78 8.84 0.09 4.19
N GLY A 79 7.61 -0.43 4.30
CA GLY A 79 6.46 0.35 4.75
C GLY A 79 6.65 0.86 6.17
N ARG A 80 7.29 0.05 7.02
CA ARG A 80 7.60 0.44 8.40
C ARG A 80 8.75 1.43 8.49
N CYS A 81 9.84 1.23 7.74
CA CYS A 81 10.93 2.21 7.66
C CYS A 81 10.42 3.58 7.19
N ASP A 82 9.57 3.61 6.15
CA ASP A 82 9.01 4.84 5.59
C ASP A 82 8.06 5.54 6.58
N ALA A 83 7.27 4.77 7.34
CA ALA A 83 6.36 5.32 8.34
C ALA A 83 7.13 5.98 9.51
N ASP A 84 8.13 5.30 10.06
CA ASP A 84 8.97 5.84 11.13
C ASP A 84 9.71 7.10 10.65
N PHE A 85 10.18 7.11 9.40
CA PHE A 85 10.82 8.29 8.79
C PHE A 85 9.89 9.51 8.74
N LEU A 86 8.63 9.35 8.33
CA LEU A 86 7.65 10.45 8.35
C LEU A 86 7.43 10.97 9.76
N THR A 87 7.25 10.08 10.73
CA THR A 87 7.04 10.46 12.13
C THR A 87 8.24 11.22 12.69
N ASP A 88 9.46 10.80 12.35
CA ASP A 88 10.68 11.45 12.79
C ASP A 88 10.82 12.86 12.21
N MET A 89 10.57 13.03 10.90
CA MET A 89 10.56 14.35 10.28
C MET A 89 9.49 15.27 10.87
N GLN A 90 8.28 14.77 11.14
CA GLN A 90 7.22 15.55 11.79
C GLN A 90 7.59 15.96 13.21
N THR A 91 8.23 15.07 13.97
CA THR A 91 8.74 15.36 15.31
C THR A 91 9.78 16.48 15.26
N THR A 92 10.69 16.43 14.28
CA THR A 92 11.67 17.51 14.09
C THR A 92 11.00 18.83 13.72
N CYS A 93 9.95 18.83 12.89
CA CYS A 93 9.19 20.05 12.60
C CYS A 93 8.58 20.67 13.86
N ASP A 94 8.07 19.86 14.78
CA ASP A 94 7.47 20.35 16.03
C ASP A 94 8.52 20.92 17.00
N ALA A 95 9.72 20.33 17.02
CA ALA A 95 10.82 20.80 17.84
C ALA A 95 11.42 22.11 17.32
N GLU A 96 11.73 22.18 16.03
CA GLU A 96 12.37 23.34 15.39
C GLU A 96 11.39 24.49 15.17
N TYR A 97 10.14 24.17 14.84
CA TYR A 97 9.08 25.15 14.59
C TYR A 97 7.87 24.86 15.48
N PRO A 98 7.89 25.20 16.77
CA PRO A 98 6.75 24.95 17.65
C PRO A 98 5.49 25.66 17.14
N ALA A 99 4.40 24.92 16.93
CA ALA A 99 3.17 25.45 16.32
C ALA A 99 2.58 26.67 17.06
N SER A 100 2.81 26.77 18.37
CA SER A 100 2.38 27.90 19.20
C SER A 100 3.10 29.21 18.91
N LYS A 101 4.28 29.17 18.28
CA LYS A 101 5.13 30.33 17.98
C LYS A 101 5.29 30.55 16.48
N THR A 102 5.45 29.47 15.73
CA THR A 102 5.85 29.47 14.30
C THR A 102 4.97 28.54 13.48
N GLY A 103 3.65 28.62 13.67
CA GLY A 103 2.67 27.72 13.05
C GLY A 103 2.76 27.63 11.52
N ALA A 104 3.06 28.74 10.83
CA ALA A 104 3.24 28.73 9.37
C ALA A 104 4.49 27.95 8.93
N GLN A 105 5.62 28.14 9.63
CA GLN A 105 6.85 27.39 9.37
C GLN A 105 6.68 25.91 9.69
N ASN A 106 6.00 25.58 10.80
CA ASN A 106 5.67 24.20 11.16
C ASN A 106 4.86 23.52 10.04
N ALA A 107 3.82 24.19 9.54
CA ALA A 107 2.99 23.67 8.46
C ALA A 107 3.81 23.43 7.17
N THR A 108 4.65 24.38 6.78
CA THR A 108 5.55 24.22 5.62
C THR A 108 6.52 23.06 5.81
N CYS A 109 7.12 22.94 7.00
CA CYS A 109 8.01 21.82 7.34
C CYS A 109 7.29 20.47 7.23
N ARG A 110 6.07 20.35 7.76
CA ARG A 110 5.26 19.12 7.67
C ARG A 110 4.89 18.76 6.23
N VAL A 111 4.66 19.76 5.37
CA VAL A 111 4.44 19.54 3.93
C VAL A 111 5.72 19.00 3.26
N ALA A 112 6.89 19.53 3.63
CA ALA A 112 8.16 18.99 3.16
C ALA A 112 8.36 17.53 3.62
N ALA A 113 8.12 17.23 4.90
CA ALA A 113 8.18 15.87 5.45
C ALA A 113 7.26 14.89 4.69
N ALA A 114 6.02 15.30 4.39
CA ALA A 114 5.09 14.51 3.59
C ALA A 114 5.57 14.31 2.14
N THR A 115 6.35 15.25 1.60
CA THR A 115 6.93 15.15 0.25
C THR A 115 8.07 14.13 0.22
N TYR A 116 8.97 14.17 1.21
CA TYR A 116 10.00 13.13 1.40
C TYR A 116 9.38 11.74 1.55
N PHE A 117 8.39 11.60 2.44
CA PHE A 117 7.69 10.33 2.62
C PHE A 117 7.06 9.83 1.33
N LYS A 118 6.37 10.68 0.56
CA LYS A 118 5.79 10.27 -0.74
C LYS A 118 6.84 9.80 -1.74
N ALA A 119 8.05 10.36 -1.71
CA ALA A 119 9.12 9.97 -2.60
C ALA A 119 9.65 8.56 -2.27
N VAL A 120 9.93 8.28 -0.99
CA VAL A 120 10.40 6.94 -0.56
C VAL A 120 9.27 5.90 -0.58
N ASN A 121 8.04 6.31 -0.26
CA ASN A 121 6.85 5.47 -0.31
C ASN A 121 6.24 5.40 -1.73
N SER A 122 7.10 5.24 -2.74
CA SER A 122 6.75 5.16 -4.16
C SER A 122 7.36 3.91 -4.80
N ARG A 123 7.06 3.67 -6.08
CA ARG A 123 7.75 2.64 -6.88
C ARG A 123 9.27 2.86 -6.88
N PHE A 124 9.71 4.11 -6.88
CA PHE A 124 11.14 4.43 -6.91
C PHE A 124 11.81 4.08 -5.58
N GLY A 125 11.19 4.41 -4.44
CA GLY A 125 11.75 3.97 -3.16
C GLY A 125 11.68 2.46 -2.96
N ALA A 126 10.66 1.77 -3.51
CA ALA A 126 10.61 0.32 -3.52
C ALA A 126 11.70 -0.34 -4.40
N LEU A 127 12.11 0.32 -5.49
CA LEU A 127 13.27 -0.06 -6.29
C LEU A 127 14.58 0.08 -5.49
N LEU A 128 14.69 1.14 -4.69
CA LEU A 128 15.88 1.43 -3.89
C LEU A 128 15.94 0.65 -2.57
N TYR A 129 14.89 -0.05 -2.19
CA TYR A 129 14.83 -0.84 -0.97
C TYR A 129 15.71 -2.10 -1.09
N PRO A 130 16.82 -2.21 -0.33
CA PRO A 130 17.77 -3.31 -0.45
C PRO A 130 17.14 -4.66 -0.10
N GLY A 131 17.45 -5.70 -0.88
CA GLY A 131 16.88 -7.04 -0.66
C GLY A 131 15.36 -7.12 -0.87
N GLY A 132 14.79 -6.16 -1.60
CA GLY A 132 13.37 -6.14 -1.93
C GLY A 132 12.92 -7.39 -2.69
N GLN A 133 11.92 -8.07 -2.14
CA GLN A 133 11.30 -9.25 -2.75
C GLN A 133 10.09 -8.85 -3.60
N THR A 134 9.75 -9.67 -4.59
CA THR A 134 8.52 -9.54 -5.37
C THR A 134 7.68 -10.78 -5.11
N ASP A 135 6.66 -10.63 -4.28
CA ASP A 135 5.79 -11.74 -3.86
C ASP A 135 4.43 -11.22 -3.43
N GLY A 136 3.38 -12.04 -3.59
CA GLY A 136 2.01 -11.68 -3.24
C GLY A 136 1.08 -12.86 -3.40
N GLN A 137 -0.05 -12.82 -2.70
CA GLN A 137 -0.93 -13.98 -2.57
C GLN A 137 -2.40 -13.63 -2.83
N LEU A 138 -3.09 -14.52 -3.56
CA LEU A 138 -4.55 -14.56 -3.64
C LEU A 138 -5.12 -15.26 -2.41
N GLY A 139 -6.09 -14.62 -1.75
CA GLY A 139 -6.90 -15.20 -0.69
C GLY A 139 -8.11 -15.96 -1.23
N THR A 140 -9.22 -15.88 -0.49
CA THR A 140 -10.48 -16.52 -0.89
C THR A 140 -11.06 -15.82 -2.12
N VAL A 141 -11.46 -16.62 -3.12
CA VAL A 141 -12.15 -16.12 -4.31
C VAL A 141 -13.66 -16.19 -4.08
N THR A 142 -14.35 -15.09 -4.36
CA THR A 142 -15.81 -15.05 -4.46
C THR A 142 -16.20 -14.70 -5.90
N GLN A 143 -17.34 -15.18 -6.35
CA GLN A 143 -17.83 -14.90 -7.69
C GLN A 143 -19.31 -14.61 -7.72
N ARG A 144 -19.72 -13.82 -8.71
CA ARG A 144 -21.11 -13.49 -9.00
C ARG A 144 -21.34 -13.53 -10.50
N VAL A 145 -22.42 -14.18 -10.91
CA VAL A 145 -22.95 -14.07 -12.28
C VAL A 145 -24.23 -13.24 -12.21
N THR A 146 -24.28 -12.14 -12.96
CA THR A 146 -25.46 -11.26 -13.02
C THR A 146 -26.23 -11.51 -14.30
N SER A 147 -27.56 -11.73 -14.21
CA SER A 147 -28.43 -12.03 -15.34
C SER A 147 -29.75 -11.24 -15.24
N ASN A 148 -29.68 -9.90 -15.29
CA ASN A 148 -30.87 -9.05 -15.21
C ASN A 148 -31.40 -8.73 -16.62
N GLY A 149 -31.96 -9.73 -17.31
CA GLY A 149 -32.64 -9.54 -18.60
C GLY A 149 -31.74 -9.18 -19.78
N GLY A 150 -30.43 -9.40 -19.66
CA GLY A 150 -29.42 -9.19 -20.70
C GLY A 150 -28.31 -10.24 -20.61
N THR A 151 -27.25 -10.06 -21.40
CA THR A 151 -26.10 -10.96 -21.46
C THR A 151 -25.51 -11.19 -20.05
N PRO A 152 -25.41 -12.44 -19.56
CA PRO A 152 -24.90 -12.69 -18.22
C PRO A 152 -23.43 -12.30 -18.07
N HIS A 153 -23.07 -11.62 -16.98
CA HIS A 153 -21.69 -11.21 -16.71
C HIS A 153 -21.13 -11.85 -15.45
N LEU A 154 -19.89 -12.35 -15.56
CA LEU A 154 -19.10 -12.83 -14.42
C LEU A 154 -18.35 -11.66 -13.79
N GLU A 155 -18.37 -11.60 -12.47
CA GLU A 155 -17.44 -10.85 -11.63
C GLU A 155 -16.82 -11.82 -10.63
N ALA A 156 -15.49 -11.83 -10.56
CA ALA A 156 -14.72 -12.64 -9.63
C ALA A 156 -13.81 -11.73 -8.81
N CYS A 157 -13.91 -11.83 -7.49
CA CYS A 157 -13.18 -11.05 -6.53
C CYS A 157 -12.26 -11.94 -5.71
N SER A 158 -11.06 -11.47 -5.40
CA SER A 158 -10.15 -12.12 -4.47
C SER A 158 -9.56 -11.09 -3.53
N GLU A 159 -9.33 -11.49 -2.28
CA GLU A 159 -8.36 -10.80 -1.44
C GLU A 159 -6.97 -10.94 -2.05
N VAL A 160 -6.22 -9.86 -2.07
CA VAL A 160 -4.83 -9.79 -2.53
C VAL A 160 -4.01 -9.26 -1.38
N THR A 161 -3.02 -10.06 -0.96
CA THR A 161 -2.09 -9.70 0.11
C THR A 161 -0.72 -9.45 -0.47
N ASN A 162 -0.08 -8.35 -0.09
CA ASN A 162 1.33 -8.14 -0.38
C ASN A 162 2.19 -8.89 0.65
N THR A 163 2.72 -10.05 0.28
CA THR A 163 3.59 -10.86 1.15
C THR A 163 5.06 -10.46 1.05
N ALA A 164 5.40 -9.54 0.14
CA ALA A 164 6.74 -9.00 0.05
C ALA A 164 7.10 -8.04 1.20
N ASN A 165 8.41 -7.84 1.38
CA ASN A 165 8.98 -6.88 2.33
C ASN A 165 9.03 -5.43 1.80
N ARG A 166 8.43 -5.15 0.64
CA ARG A 166 8.38 -3.81 0.03
C ARG A 166 7.03 -3.51 -0.57
N LYS A 167 6.77 -2.23 -0.81
CA LYS A 167 5.56 -1.77 -1.47
C LYS A 167 5.55 -2.21 -2.93
N LEU A 168 4.45 -2.83 -3.35
CA LEU A 168 4.27 -3.32 -4.72
C LEU A 168 2.94 -2.86 -5.31
N ARG A 169 2.86 -2.92 -6.62
CA ARG A 169 1.69 -2.55 -7.43
C ARG A 169 1.08 -3.80 -8.03
N TYR A 170 -0.13 -4.13 -7.62
CA TYR A 170 -0.82 -5.36 -7.99
C TYR A 170 -1.90 -5.16 -9.03
N TYR A 171 -2.09 -6.24 -9.81
CA TYR A 171 -3.13 -6.41 -10.80
C TYR A 171 -3.71 -7.81 -10.68
N LEU A 172 -5.04 -7.91 -10.70
CA LEU A 172 -5.76 -9.16 -10.84
C LEU A 172 -6.20 -9.30 -12.30
N THR A 173 -5.76 -10.36 -12.97
CA THR A 173 -6.10 -10.62 -14.38
C THR A 173 -7.05 -11.80 -14.50
N LEU A 174 -8.09 -11.65 -15.31
CA LEU A 174 -9.10 -12.66 -15.60
C LEU A 174 -8.85 -13.24 -16.99
N HIS A 175 -8.80 -14.57 -17.08
CA HIS A 175 -8.64 -15.32 -18.33
C HIS A 175 -9.77 -16.32 -18.52
N ASP A 176 -10.12 -16.59 -19.78
CA ASP A 176 -11.13 -17.58 -20.16
C ASP A 176 -10.59 -19.02 -20.05
N ALA A 177 -11.44 -20.02 -20.30
CA ALA A 177 -11.06 -21.44 -20.24
C ALA A 177 -9.95 -21.85 -21.22
N LYS A 178 -9.66 -21.02 -22.24
CA LYS A 178 -8.58 -21.22 -23.21
C LYS A 178 -7.32 -20.45 -22.83
N GLY A 179 -7.33 -19.77 -21.68
CA GLY A 179 -6.24 -18.90 -21.22
C GLY A 179 -6.20 -17.54 -21.92
N GLN A 180 -7.23 -17.16 -22.68
CA GLN A 180 -7.26 -15.84 -23.32
C GLN A 180 -7.63 -14.77 -22.29
N TRP A 181 -6.91 -13.66 -22.31
CA TRP A 181 -7.18 -12.52 -21.43
C TRP A 181 -8.58 -11.94 -21.69
N ILE A 182 -9.28 -11.62 -20.60
CA ILE A 182 -10.60 -10.99 -20.62
C ILE A 182 -10.54 -9.59 -20.01
N ALA A 183 -9.99 -9.47 -18.79
CA ALA A 183 -10.01 -8.24 -18.03
C ALA A 183 -8.83 -8.14 -17.05
N THR A 184 -8.52 -6.91 -16.64
CA THR A 184 -7.54 -6.62 -15.59
C THR A 184 -8.17 -5.67 -14.56
N ALA A 185 -7.92 -5.93 -13.28
CA ALA A 185 -8.39 -5.13 -12.18
C ALA A 185 -7.25 -4.70 -11.25
N PRO A 186 -7.20 -3.42 -10.83
CA PRO A 186 -8.05 -2.34 -11.32
C PRO A 186 -7.67 -1.95 -12.76
N ALA A 187 -8.64 -1.49 -13.56
CA ALA A 187 -8.48 -1.31 -15.01
C ALA A 187 -7.58 -0.13 -15.42
N LEU A 188 -7.56 0.95 -14.61
CA LEU A 188 -6.85 2.20 -14.95
C LEU A 188 -5.67 2.51 -14.02
N LYS A 189 -5.61 1.89 -12.83
CA LYS A 189 -4.59 2.13 -11.81
C LYS A 189 -4.27 0.81 -11.12
N SER A 190 -3.00 0.52 -10.84
CA SER A 190 -2.64 -0.60 -9.97
C SER A 190 -3.15 -0.39 -8.55
N ALA A 191 -3.33 -1.49 -7.83
CA ALA A 191 -3.47 -1.47 -6.38
C ALA A 191 -2.07 -1.41 -5.76
N ALA A 192 -1.65 -0.23 -5.29
CA ALA A 192 -0.40 -0.09 -4.55
C ALA A 192 -0.63 -0.50 -3.08
N LEU A 193 0.03 -1.56 -2.63
CA LEU A 193 -0.15 -2.15 -1.30
C LEU A 193 1.18 -2.11 -0.54
N GLN A 194 1.13 -1.70 0.73
CA GLN A 194 2.25 -1.85 1.66
C GLN A 194 2.51 -3.32 2.00
N PRO A 195 3.70 -3.67 2.52
CA PRO A 195 3.95 -4.99 3.09
C PRO A 195 2.83 -5.40 4.06
N ASN A 196 2.36 -6.64 3.93
CA ASN A 196 1.24 -7.23 4.70
C ASN A 196 -0.13 -6.58 4.51
N GLU A 197 -0.25 -5.54 3.67
CA GLU A 197 -1.56 -4.96 3.35
C GLU A 197 -2.38 -5.92 2.49
N THR A 198 -3.66 -6.05 2.82
CA THR A 198 -4.62 -6.86 2.08
C THR A 198 -5.70 -5.98 1.46
N ARG A 199 -6.07 -6.27 0.21
CA ARG A 199 -7.16 -5.57 -0.49
C ARG A 199 -7.92 -6.50 -1.42
N THR A 200 -9.25 -6.37 -1.43
CA THR A 200 -10.08 -7.07 -2.41
C THR A 200 -9.97 -6.41 -3.79
N LEU A 201 -9.63 -7.21 -4.81
CA LEU A 201 -9.67 -6.82 -6.22
C LEU A 201 -10.70 -7.67 -6.95
N CYS A 202 -11.45 -7.06 -7.87
CA CYS A 202 -12.51 -7.72 -8.64
C CYS A 202 -12.30 -7.52 -10.13
N ALA A 203 -12.19 -8.60 -10.88
CA ALA A 203 -12.13 -8.60 -12.33
C ALA A 203 -13.40 -9.26 -12.89
N GLY A 204 -13.89 -8.77 -14.03
CA GLY A 204 -15.13 -9.29 -14.59
C GLY A 204 -15.32 -8.99 -16.06
N THR A 205 -16.30 -9.65 -16.65
CA THR A 205 -16.64 -9.53 -18.07
C THR A 205 -17.45 -8.27 -18.39
N HIS A 206 -17.89 -7.50 -17.39
CA HIS A 206 -18.77 -6.33 -17.58
C HIS A 206 -18.12 -5.19 -18.40
N LEU A 207 -16.78 -5.16 -18.48
CA LEU A 207 -16.04 -4.19 -19.31
C LEU A 207 -15.81 -4.68 -20.74
N SER A 208 -16.14 -5.94 -21.06
CA SER A 208 -15.98 -6.52 -22.39
C SER A 208 -17.31 -6.57 -23.12
N TRP A 209 -17.35 -6.07 -24.35
CA TRP A 209 -18.54 -6.10 -25.20
C TRP A 209 -18.75 -7.44 -25.91
N PHE A 210 -17.74 -8.32 -25.93
CA PHE A 210 -17.77 -9.62 -26.60
C PHE A 210 -17.52 -10.79 -25.64
N ARG A 211 -17.18 -10.56 -24.37
CA ARG A 211 -17.04 -11.62 -23.36
C ARG A 211 -18.20 -11.54 -22.35
N SER A 212 -18.77 -12.69 -22.04
CA SER A 212 -19.86 -12.89 -21.09
C SER A 212 -19.61 -14.17 -20.29
N ALA A 213 -20.34 -14.36 -19.20
CA ALA A 213 -20.27 -15.61 -18.45
C ALA A 213 -20.64 -16.83 -19.31
N GLU A 214 -21.46 -16.65 -20.35
CA GLU A 214 -21.89 -17.72 -21.25
C GLU A 214 -20.82 -18.13 -22.27
N ASN A 215 -19.94 -17.21 -22.68
CA ASN A 215 -19.03 -17.44 -23.82
C ASN A 215 -17.53 -17.49 -23.46
N ILE A 216 -17.18 -17.35 -22.18
CA ILE A 216 -15.81 -17.54 -21.67
C ILE A 216 -15.51 -19.01 -21.32
N GLY A 217 -16.50 -19.90 -21.44
CA GLY A 217 -16.39 -21.33 -21.13
C GLY A 217 -16.86 -21.67 -19.70
N ALA A 218 -16.74 -22.94 -19.32
CA ALA A 218 -17.22 -23.43 -18.02
C ALA A 218 -16.30 -23.08 -16.84
N ALA A 219 -15.09 -22.60 -17.13
CA ALA A 219 -14.05 -22.26 -16.17
C ALA A 219 -13.35 -20.95 -16.56
N TYR A 220 -12.69 -20.33 -15.59
CA TYR A 220 -11.87 -19.15 -15.77
C TYR A 220 -10.65 -19.23 -14.87
N ALA A 221 -9.68 -18.35 -15.10
CA ALA A 221 -8.52 -18.23 -14.24
C ALA A 221 -8.33 -16.79 -13.75
N LEU A 222 -7.97 -16.66 -12.49
CA LEU A 222 -7.46 -15.43 -11.90
C LEU A 222 -5.96 -15.56 -11.74
N THR A 223 -5.20 -14.59 -12.25
CA THR A 223 -3.76 -14.51 -12.03
C THR A 223 -3.44 -13.18 -11.38
N LEU A 224 -2.79 -13.25 -10.22
CA LEU A 224 -2.21 -12.10 -9.54
C LEU A 224 -0.89 -11.76 -10.21
N LYS A 225 -0.74 -10.49 -10.57
CA LYS A 225 0.49 -9.97 -11.15
C LYS A 225 0.97 -8.75 -10.37
N ALA A 226 2.29 -8.55 -10.33
CA ALA A 226 2.89 -7.34 -9.79
C ALA A 226 3.80 -6.64 -10.81
N ASP A 227 3.82 -5.30 -10.77
CA ASP A 227 4.87 -4.48 -11.39
C ASP A 227 6.12 -4.55 -10.52
N ASP A 228 7.11 -5.34 -10.96
CA ASP A 228 8.38 -5.47 -10.25
C ASP A 228 9.21 -4.20 -10.43
N PRO A 229 9.48 -3.45 -9.35
CA PRO A 229 10.25 -2.22 -9.45
C PRO A 229 11.70 -2.45 -9.90
N ALA A 230 12.25 -3.66 -9.79
CA ALA A 230 13.60 -4.02 -10.24
C ALA A 230 13.77 -3.92 -11.76
N SER A 231 12.68 -3.91 -12.52
CA SER A 231 12.71 -3.66 -13.96
C SER A 231 12.50 -2.18 -14.27
N LEU A 232 13.21 -1.69 -15.30
CA LEU A 232 13.08 -0.30 -15.78
C LEU A 232 11.85 -0.10 -16.69
N ASN A 233 11.06 -1.15 -16.96
CA ASN A 233 9.90 -1.06 -17.84
C ASN A 233 8.59 -0.98 -17.03
N PRO A 234 8.04 0.22 -16.80
CA PRO A 234 6.87 0.42 -15.93
C PRO A 234 5.56 -0.18 -16.48
N PHE A 235 5.56 -0.74 -17.70
CA PHE A 235 4.38 -1.31 -18.33
C PHE A 235 4.59 -2.73 -18.91
N GLY A 236 5.82 -3.24 -18.99
CA GLY A 236 6.12 -4.48 -19.72
C GLY A 236 6.36 -5.73 -18.88
N ASP A 237 6.77 -5.60 -17.62
CA ASP A 237 7.30 -6.73 -16.85
C ASP A 237 6.41 -7.08 -15.67
N LEU A 238 5.12 -7.31 -15.94
CA LEU A 238 4.23 -7.85 -14.93
C LEU A 238 4.61 -9.31 -14.64
N VAL A 239 5.10 -9.57 -13.43
CA VAL A 239 5.43 -10.91 -12.96
C VAL A 239 4.16 -11.58 -12.44
N SER A 240 3.86 -12.79 -12.91
CA SER A 240 2.79 -13.61 -12.34
C SER A 240 3.25 -14.19 -11.00
N LEU A 241 2.48 -13.97 -9.94
CA LEU A 241 2.84 -14.36 -8.57
C LEU A 241 1.99 -15.52 -8.04
N ASP A 242 0.69 -15.51 -8.36
CA ASP A 242 -0.26 -16.50 -7.88
C ASP A 242 -1.37 -16.72 -8.89
N ARG A 243 -1.98 -17.91 -8.87
CA ARG A 243 -3.03 -18.28 -9.81
C ARG A 243 -4.09 -19.18 -9.17
N MET A 244 -5.34 -18.85 -9.47
CA MET A 244 -6.52 -19.64 -9.11
C MET A 244 -7.27 -20.03 -10.40
N ASP A 245 -7.52 -21.31 -10.59
CA ASP A 245 -8.42 -21.83 -11.63
C ASP A 245 -9.78 -22.11 -10.99
N CYS A 246 -10.85 -21.56 -11.56
CA CYS A 246 -12.19 -21.55 -10.96
C CYS A 246 -13.25 -22.07 -11.94
N GLN A 247 -14.25 -22.77 -11.41
CA GLN A 247 -15.41 -23.22 -12.16
C GLN A 247 -16.59 -22.24 -12.00
N ILE A 248 -17.21 -21.83 -13.11
CA ILE A 248 -18.33 -20.88 -13.06
C ILE A 248 -19.55 -21.49 -12.37
N ALA A 249 -19.89 -22.75 -12.69
CA ALA A 249 -21.13 -23.37 -12.20
C ALA A 249 -21.11 -23.64 -10.68
N SER A 250 -19.97 -24.06 -10.14
CA SER A 250 -19.83 -24.43 -8.73
C SER A 250 -19.23 -23.32 -7.86
N GLY A 251 -18.52 -22.36 -8.47
CA GLY A 251 -17.71 -21.37 -7.75
C GLY A 251 -16.48 -21.93 -7.05
N VAL A 252 -16.17 -23.22 -7.26
CA VAL A 252 -14.99 -23.85 -6.67
C VAL A 252 -13.75 -23.36 -7.39
N CYS A 253 -12.75 -22.93 -6.61
CA CYS A 253 -11.45 -22.48 -7.09
C CYS A 253 -10.34 -23.34 -6.50
N GLN A 254 -9.32 -23.61 -7.32
CA GLN A 254 -8.12 -24.32 -6.91
C GLN A 254 -6.88 -23.48 -7.24
N ARG A 255 -5.99 -23.37 -6.26
CA ARG A 255 -4.67 -22.77 -6.47
C ARG A 255 -3.82 -23.67 -7.35
N VAL A 256 -3.20 -23.08 -8.36
CA VAL A 256 -2.29 -23.75 -9.29
C VAL A 256 -0.99 -22.95 -9.42
N ALA A 257 0.03 -23.53 -10.03
CA ALA A 257 1.26 -22.79 -10.32
C ALA A 257 0.96 -21.60 -11.27
N PRO A 258 1.56 -20.42 -11.02
CA PRO A 258 1.34 -19.22 -11.82
C PRO A 258 1.86 -19.30 -13.25
#